data_AF-A0A3P7KB91-F1
#
_entry.id   AF-A0A3P7KB91-F1
#
_cell.length_a   1.000
_cell.length_b   1.000
_cell.length_c   1.000
_cell.angle_alpha   90.00
_cell.angle_beta   90.00
_cell.angle_gamma   90.00
#
_symmetry.space_group_name_H-M   'P 1'
#
loop_
_entity.id
_entity.type
_entity.pdbx_description
1 polymer ?
#
loop_
_entity_poly.entity_id
_entity_poly.type
_entity_poly.pdbx_seq_one_letter_code
_entity_poly.pdbx_strand_id
1 'polypeptide(L)'
;AIRERNGTTVSVKKIFKEYGIVPDVISVAPTKLVNVSYNNLTVNLGNELTPTQVKDQPTEVLWNARPKCLYTLAFIDPDAPSRRNHTYREFKHWLVTNIPGQNISEGEVLAEYVGAGAPKGTGFHRYVFLVYKQPGV
;
A
#
# COMPACT_ATOMS: atom_id res chain seq x y z
N ALA A 1 9.08 -26.55 -2.06
CA ALA A 1 9.47 -26.10 -0.70
C ALA A 1 10.06 -24.71 -0.82
N ILE A 2 9.30 -23.68 -0.42
CA ILE A 2 9.78 -22.29 -0.46
C ILE A 2 10.69 -22.12 0.76
N ARG A 3 11.95 -21.76 0.51
CA ARG A 3 12.94 -21.50 1.56
C ARG A 3 12.55 -20.22 2.29
N GLU A 4 12.13 -20.36 3.55
CA GLU A 4 12.07 -19.25 4.49
C GLU A 4 13.50 -18.70 4.66
N ARG A 5 13.74 -17.47 4.18
CA ARG A 5 14.98 -16.76 4.50
C ARG A 5 14.84 -16.23 5.93
N ASN A 6 15.60 -16.83 6.85
CA ASN A 6 15.86 -16.29 8.17
C ASN A 6 16.51 -14.90 8.05
N GLY A 7 15.70 -13.86 8.23
CA GLY A 7 16.11 -12.48 8.41
C GLY A 7 15.01 -11.79 9.19
N THR A 8 15.27 -11.51 10.47
CA THR A 8 14.50 -10.69 11.42
C THR A 8 13.04 -10.46 11.01
N THR A 9 12.11 -11.28 11.50
CA THR A 9 10.66 -11.14 11.26
C THR A 9 10.14 -9.87 11.93
N VAL A 10 10.45 -8.71 11.34
CA VAL A 10 9.85 -7.44 11.73
C VAL A 10 8.35 -7.57 11.47
N SER A 11 7.58 -7.62 12.55
CA SER A 11 6.13 -7.74 12.47
C SER A 11 5.57 -6.51 11.77
N VAL A 12 4.73 -6.71 10.73
CA VAL A 12 3.97 -5.65 10.06
C VAL A 12 3.27 -4.73 11.07
N LYS A 13 2.74 -5.33 12.16
CA LYS A 13 2.12 -4.61 13.28
C LYS A 13 3.06 -3.62 13.97
N LYS A 14 4.34 -3.96 14.12
CA LYS A 14 5.34 -3.07 14.72
C LYS A 14 5.60 -1.88 13.82
N ILE A 15 5.85 -2.11 12.53
CA ILE A 15 6.10 -1.05 11.54
C ILE A 15 4.92 -0.10 11.40
N PHE A 16 3.70 -0.64 11.32
CA PHE A 16 2.50 0.20 11.21
C PHE A 16 2.34 1.13 12.42
N LYS A 17 2.73 0.70 13.62
CA LYS A 17 2.75 1.56 14.81
C LYS A 17 3.92 2.53 14.82
N GLU A 18 5.11 2.05 14.48
CA GLU A 18 6.36 2.83 14.48
C GLU A 18 6.28 4.03 13.52
N TYR A 19 5.77 3.80 12.31
CA TYR A 19 5.54 4.87 11.33
C TYR A 19 4.21 5.60 11.54
N GLY A 20 3.44 5.27 12.58
CA GLY A 20 2.18 5.94 12.92
C GLY A 20 1.02 5.66 11.97
N ILE A 21 1.11 4.68 11.07
CA ILE A 21 -0.02 4.24 10.21
C ILE A 21 -1.20 3.79 11.07
N VAL A 22 -0.88 3.17 12.21
CA VAL A 22 -1.78 3.07 13.35
C VAL A 22 -1.36 4.14 14.37
N PRO A 23 -2.22 5.09 14.76
CA PRO A 23 -3.67 5.16 14.44
C PRO A 23 -4.02 6.07 13.25
N ASP A 24 -3.06 6.72 12.58
CA ASP A 24 -3.33 7.82 11.65
C ASP A 24 -4.24 7.45 10.46
N VAL A 25 -4.15 6.21 9.99
CA VAL A 25 -4.77 5.71 8.77
C VAL A 25 -5.77 4.60 9.08
N ILE A 26 -5.35 3.65 9.91
CA ILE A 26 -6.19 2.52 10.35
C ILE A 26 -6.07 2.33 11.85
N SER A 27 -7.14 1.85 12.48
CA SER A 27 -7.17 1.58 13.92
C SER A 27 -6.47 0.26 14.31
N VAL A 28 -6.39 -0.69 13.38
CA VAL A 28 -5.83 -2.02 13.61
C VAL A 28 -4.86 -2.40 12.49
N ALA A 29 -3.61 -2.69 12.85
CA ALA A 29 -2.60 -3.11 11.88
C ALA A 29 -2.95 -4.48 11.26
N PRO A 30 -2.67 -4.68 9.96
CA PRO A 30 -2.84 -5.98 9.31
C PRO A 30 -1.83 -7.00 9.85
N THR A 31 -2.21 -8.28 9.78
CA THR A 31 -1.35 -9.40 10.17
C THR A 31 -0.57 -10.00 9.00
N LYS A 32 -0.93 -9.64 7.76
CA LYS A 32 -0.30 -10.13 6.53
C LYS A 32 0.26 -8.96 5.72
N LEU A 33 1.36 -9.21 5.04
CA LEU A 33 1.99 -8.25 4.14
C LEU A 33 1.37 -8.37 2.75
N VAL A 34 1.17 -7.23 2.08
CA VAL A 34 1.00 -7.17 0.62
C VAL A 34 2.39 -6.95 0.01
N ASN A 35 2.78 -7.82 -0.91
CA ASN A 35 4.07 -7.72 -1.60
C ASN A 35 3.88 -6.83 -2.82
N VAL A 36 4.62 -5.73 -2.88
CA VAL A 36 4.54 -4.77 -3.98
C VAL A 36 5.92 -4.60 -4.60
N SER A 37 5.99 -4.67 -5.93
CA SER A 37 7.23 -4.44 -6.68
C SER A 37 7.03 -3.43 -7.80
N TYR A 38 8.08 -2.65 -8.06
CA TYR A 38 8.20 -1.72 -9.17
C TYR A 38 9.44 -2.13 -9.97
N ASN A 39 9.26 -2.91 -11.04
CA ASN A 39 10.35 -3.51 -11.80
C ASN A 39 11.28 -4.32 -10.87
N ASN A 40 12.55 -3.92 -10.75
CA ASN A 40 13.55 -4.57 -9.89
C ASN A 40 13.55 -4.07 -8.44
N LEU A 41 12.60 -3.20 -8.07
CA LEU A 41 12.50 -2.60 -6.74
C LEU A 41 11.35 -3.24 -5.96
N THR A 42 11.54 -3.39 -4.65
CA THR A 42 10.52 -3.93 -3.75
C THR A 42 10.13 -2.87 -2.71
N VAL A 43 8.83 -2.75 -2.46
CA VAL A 43 8.31 -2.01 -1.32
C VAL A 43 8.48 -2.89 -0.09
N ASN A 44 9.31 -2.44 0.84
CA ASN A 44 9.74 -3.16 2.02
C ASN A 44 9.57 -2.29 3.26
N LEU A 45 8.32 -2.20 3.73
CA LEU A 45 7.97 -1.75 5.10
C LEU A 45 8.63 -0.43 5.54
N GLY A 46 8.58 0.61 4.69
CA GLY A 46 9.06 1.95 5.01
C GLY A 46 10.41 2.31 4.39
N ASN A 47 10.97 1.47 3.53
CA ASN A 47 12.11 1.85 2.70
C ASN A 47 11.78 3.04 1.79
N GLU A 48 12.81 3.81 1.46
CA GLU A 48 12.68 4.99 0.62
C GLU A 48 12.68 4.62 -0.87
N LEU A 49 11.74 5.20 -1.61
CA LEU A 49 11.67 5.16 -3.07
C LEU A 49 11.46 6.58 -3.58
N THR A 50 12.01 6.87 -4.75
CA THR A 50 11.90 8.19 -5.38
C THR A 50 10.62 8.30 -6.21
N PRO A 51 10.03 9.50 -6.38
CA PRO A 51 8.89 9.71 -7.27
C PRO A 51 9.06 9.11 -8.67
N THR A 52 10.25 9.22 -9.24
CA THR A 52 10.57 8.65 -10.56
C THR A 52 10.48 7.12 -10.58
N GLN A 53 10.87 6.45 -9.50
CA GLN A 53 10.82 4.98 -9.40
C GLN A 53 9.39 4.44 -9.29
N VAL A 54 8.47 5.25 -8.75
CA VAL A 54 7.07 4.86 -8.51
C VAL A 54 6.08 5.68 -9.34
N LYS A 55 6.55 6.27 -10.45
CA LYS A 55 5.75 7.15 -11.30
C LYS A 55 4.59 6.39 -11.99
N ASP A 56 4.84 5.14 -12.36
CA ASP A 56 3.90 4.24 -13.04
C ASP A 56 3.36 3.20 -12.04
N GLN A 57 2.30 2.47 -12.42
CA GLN A 57 1.73 1.40 -11.59
C GLN A 57 2.78 0.34 -11.19
N PRO A 58 2.66 -0.28 -10.01
CA PRO A 58 3.51 -1.39 -9.63
C PRO A 58 3.44 -2.51 -10.67
N THR A 59 4.59 -3.14 -10.94
CA THR A 59 4.65 -4.31 -11.83
C THR A 59 3.99 -5.53 -11.20
N GLU A 60 3.95 -5.58 -9.86
CA GLU A 60 3.33 -6.67 -9.14
C GLU A 60 2.73 -6.18 -7.81
N VAL A 61 1.53 -6.67 -7.49
CA VAL A 61 0.88 -6.51 -6.19
C VAL A 61 0.30 -7.86 -5.80
N LEU A 62 0.93 -8.55 -4.84
CA LEU A 62 0.53 -9.88 -4.40
C LEU A 62 0.10 -9.90 -2.94
N TRP A 63 -0.99 -10.61 -2.66
CA TRP A 63 -1.43 -10.95 -1.32
C TRP A 63 -1.96 -12.37 -1.29
N ASN A 64 -2.11 -12.94 -0.09
CA ASN A 64 -2.71 -14.25 0.07
C ASN A 64 -4.23 -14.17 -0.09
N ALA A 65 -4.69 -14.22 -1.35
CA ALA A 65 -6.11 -14.21 -1.71
C ALA A 65 -6.78 -15.57 -1.47
N ARG A 66 -8.04 -15.53 -1.05
CA ARG A 66 -8.88 -16.71 -0.90
C ARG A 66 -9.69 -16.94 -2.18
N PRO A 67 -9.91 -18.21 -2.59
CA PRO A 67 -10.77 -18.51 -3.73
C PRO A 67 -12.16 -17.87 -3.60
N LYS A 68 -12.72 -17.42 -4.72
CA LYS A 68 -14.08 -16.84 -4.82
C LYS A 68 -14.34 -15.64 -3.90
N CYS A 69 -13.29 -14.95 -3.46
CA CYS A 69 -13.41 -13.73 -2.67
C CYS A 69 -13.07 -12.51 -3.53
N LEU A 70 -13.79 -11.42 -3.29
CA LEU A 70 -13.48 -10.12 -3.85
C LEU A 70 -12.61 -9.32 -2.89
N TYR A 71 -11.80 -8.43 -3.46
CA TYR A 71 -10.86 -7.59 -2.71
C TYR A 71 -10.94 -6.13 -3.15
N THR A 72 -10.59 -5.25 -2.23
CA THR A 72 -10.35 -3.83 -2.47
C THR A 72 -8.87 -3.54 -2.22
N LEU A 73 -8.22 -2.89 -3.18
CA LEU A 73 -6.85 -2.37 -3.09
C LEU A 73 -6.91 -0.84 -2.96
N ALA A 74 -6.22 -0.30 -1.95
CA ALA A 74 -6.05 1.13 -1.76
C ALA A 74 -4.56 1.48 -1.67
N PHE A 75 -4.16 2.51 -2.39
CA PHE A 75 -2.85 3.16 -2.28
C PHE A 75 -3.08 4.63 -1.90
N ILE A 76 -2.56 5.04 -0.74
CA ILE A 76 -2.90 6.32 -0.12
C ILE A 76 -1.67 7.04 0.44
N ASP A 77 -1.77 8.36 0.50
CA ASP A 77 -0.81 9.25 1.16
C ASP A 77 -1.53 10.00 2.31
N PRO A 78 -1.25 9.67 3.58
CA PRO A 78 -1.78 10.38 4.73
C PRO A 78 -1.00 11.66 5.02
N ASP A 79 0.10 11.93 4.35
CA ASP A 79 0.96 13.07 4.64
C ASP A 79 0.73 14.23 3.67
N ALA A 80 -0.28 14.18 2.80
CA ALA A 80 -0.57 15.27 1.87
C ALA A 80 -1.15 16.54 2.57
N PRO A 81 -0.70 17.77 2.25
CA PRO A 81 0.45 18.10 1.39
C PRO A 81 1.80 17.99 2.09
N SER A 82 1.85 17.96 3.44
CA SER A 82 3.06 17.61 4.20
C SER A 82 2.68 16.92 5.51
N ARG A 83 3.55 16.04 6.05
CA ARG A 83 3.29 15.36 7.33
C ARG A 83 3.05 16.34 8.50
N ARG A 84 3.69 17.52 8.47
CA ARG A 84 3.54 18.58 9.48
C ARG A 84 2.22 19.36 9.35
N ASN A 85 1.68 19.45 8.14
CA ASN A 85 0.44 20.16 7.83
C ASN A 85 -0.31 19.37 6.76
N HIS A 86 -1.10 18.39 7.21
CA HIS A 86 -1.67 17.31 6.39
C HIS A 86 -3.17 17.53 6.14
N THR A 87 -3.53 18.75 5.71
CA THR A 87 -4.92 19.17 5.45
C THR A 87 -5.62 18.40 4.34
N TYR A 88 -4.86 17.67 3.50
CA TYR A 88 -5.38 16.83 2.42
C TYR A 88 -5.31 15.33 2.75
N ARG A 89 -5.05 14.97 4.02
CA ARG A 89 -5.11 13.57 4.47
C ARG A 89 -6.55 13.04 4.25
N GLU A 90 -6.75 11.91 3.58
CA GLU A 90 -5.81 11.08 2.81
C GLU A 90 -5.94 11.36 1.31
N PHE A 91 -4.82 11.49 0.61
CA PHE A 91 -4.82 11.55 -0.85
C PHE A 91 -4.86 10.13 -1.41
N LYS A 92 -5.87 9.84 -2.24
CA LYS A 92 -6.07 8.53 -2.87
C LYS A 92 -5.26 8.47 -4.16
N HIS A 93 -4.14 7.76 -4.12
CA HIS A 93 -3.27 7.56 -5.26
C HIS A 93 -3.72 6.41 -6.17
N TRP A 94 -4.42 5.40 -5.63
CA TRP A 94 -5.02 4.33 -6.42
C TRP A 94 -6.12 3.65 -5.61
N LEU A 95 -7.27 3.39 -6.23
CA LEU A 95 -8.37 2.67 -5.58
C LEU A 95 -9.05 1.75 -6.59
N VAL A 96 -9.00 0.46 -6.30
CA VAL A 96 -9.63 -0.58 -7.12
C VAL A 96 -10.46 -1.49 -6.23
N THR A 97 -11.73 -1.67 -6.56
CA THR A 97 -12.68 -2.53 -5.84
C THR A 97 -13.03 -3.76 -6.65
N ASN A 98 -13.78 -4.70 -6.07
CA ASN A 98 -14.32 -5.86 -6.77
C ASN A 98 -13.25 -6.72 -7.47
N ILE A 99 -12.02 -6.73 -6.97
CA ILE A 99 -10.91 -7.50 -7.55
C ILE A 99 -11.16 -8.99 -7.30
N PRO A 100 -11.32 -9.82 -8.35
CA PRO A 100 -11.46 -11.26 -8.17
C PRO A 100 -10.10 -11.88 -7.82
N GLY A 101 -9.97 -12.37 -6.59
CA GLY A 101 -8.71 -12.97 -6.11
C GLY A 101 -7.57 -11.94 -6.05
N GLN A 102 -6.68 -11.97 -7.04
CA GLN A 102 -5.55 -11.02 -7.19
C GLN A 102 -5.53 -10.35 -8.57
N ASN A 103 -6.55 -10.58 -9.40
CA ASN A 103 -6.57 -10.10 -10.77
C ASN A 103 -7.03 -8.64 -10.79
N ILE A 104 -6.12 -7.71 -10.47
CA ILE A 104 -6.43 -6.27 -10.35
C ILE A 104 -7.02 -5.70 -11.64
N SER A 105 -6.61 -6.20 -12.81
CA SER A 105 -7.14 -5.73 -14.09
C SER A 105 -8.62 -6.08 -14.33
N GLU A 106 -9.17 -7.04 -13.59
CA GLU A 106 -10.61 -7.36 -13.59
C GLU A 106 -11.37 -6.64 -12.47
N GLY A 107 -10.68 -5.85 -11.66
CA GLY A 107 -11.32 -4.99 -10.66
C GLY A 107 -11.96 -3.75 -11.27
N GLU A 108 -12.81 -3.10 -10.48
CA GLU A 108 -13.42 -1.81 -10.80
C GLU A 108 -12.53 -0.67 -10.31
N VAL A 109 -12.02 0.14 -11.22
CA VAL A 109 -11.14 1.27 -10.89
C VAL A 109 -11.99 2.47 -10.46
N LEU A 110 -11.94 2.83 -9.18
CA LEU A 110 -12.61 4.01 -8.63
C LEU A 110 -11.70 5.25 -8.62
N ALA A 111 -10.38 5.05 -8.57
CA ALA A 111 -9.39 6.08 -8.77
C ALA A 111 -8.19 5.47 -9.50
N GLU A 112 -7.84 6.04 -10.66
CA GLU A 112 -6.67 5.65 -11.45
C GLU A 112 -5.38 5.85 -10.66
N TYR A 113 -4.35 5.09 -11.02
CA TYR A 113 -3.05 5.20 -10.37
C TYR A 113 -2.40 6.54 -10.68
N VAL A 114 -2.01 7.24 -9.62
CA VAL A 114 -1.16 8.43 -9.65
C VAL A 114 0.08 8.14 -8.82
N GLY A 115 1.26 8.26 -9.42
CA GLY A 115 2.52 8.04 -8.72
C GLY A 115 2.76 9.00 -7.55
N ALA A 116 3.80 8.74 -6.77
CA ALA A 116 4.20 9.62 -5.67
C ALA A 116 4.56 11.01 -6.18
N GLY A 117 4.11 12.04 -5.48
CA GLY A 117 4.21 13.44 -5.91
C GLY A 117 4.41 14.42 -4.76
N ALA A 118 5.10 14.01 -3.70
CA ALA A 118 5.36 14.84 -2.53
C ALA A 118 5.96 16.21 -2.95
N PRO A 119 5.34 17.34 -2.56
CA PRO A 119 5.84 18.65 -2.97
C PRO A 119 7.27 18.92 -2.48
N LYS A 120 8.03 19.73 -3.25
CA LYS A 120 9.40 20.06 -2.86
C LYS A 120 9.44 20.72 -1.49
N GLY A 121 10.26 20.19 -0.59
CA GLY A 121 10.47 20.74 0.76
C GLY A 121 9.47 20.28 1.83
N THR A 122 8.59 19.31 1.54
CA THR A 122 7.64 18.76 2.53
C THR A 122 8.19 17.58 3.33
N GLY A 123 9.39 17.12 2.99
CA GLY A 123 10.03 15.96 3.60
C GLY A 123 9.49 14.65 3.03
N PHE A 124 9.65 13.56 3.79
CA PHE A 124 9.13 12.25 3.40
C PHE A 124 7.62 12.14 3.64
N HIS A 125 6.94 11.55 2.68
CA HIS A 125 5.54 11.14 2.77
C HIS A 125 5.46 9.62 2.91
N ARG A 126 4.51 9.13 3.71
CA ARG A 126 4.23 7.71 3.89
C ARG A 126 3.24 7.24 2.83
N TYR A 127 3.66 6.42 1.88
CA TYR A 127 2.76 5.83 0.90
C TYR A 127 2.34 4.43 1.36
N VAL A 128 1.03 4.21 1.53
CA VAL A 128 0.51 3.00 2.18
C VAL A 128 -0.34 2.19 1.20
N PHE A 129 0.04 0.93 0.99
CA PHE A 129 -0.79 -0.07 0.33
C PHE A 129 -1.62 -0.83 1.37
N LEU A 130 -2.94 -0.89 1.15
CA LEU A 130 -3.88 -1.65 1.97
C LEU A 130 -4.72 -2.54 1.05
N VAL A 131 -4.94 -3.79 1.48
CA VAL A 131 -5.83 -4.73 0.81
C VAL A 131 -6.86 -5.24 1.80
N TYR A 132 -8.13 -5.10 1.43
CA TYR A 132 -9.26 -5.58 2.20
C TYR A 132 -9.98 -6.69 1.46
N LYS A 133 -10.27 -7.79 2.15
CA LYS A 133 -11.23 -8.77 1.65
C LYS A 133 -12.62 -8.17 1.80
N GLN A 134 -13.39 -8.13 0.72
CA GLN A 134 -14.80 -7.71 0.78
C GLN A 134 -15.64 -8.77 1.52
N PRO A 135 -16.71 -8.36 2.22
CA PRO A 135 -17.69 -9.32 2.71
C PRO A 135 -18.20 -10.14 1.53
N GLY A 136 -18.37 -11.45 1.74
CA GLY A 136 -19.00 -12.29 0.74
C GLY A 136 -20.43 -11.82 0.51
N VAL A 137 -20.94 -12.05 -0.70
CA VAL A 137 -22.38 -12.10 -0.94
C VAL A 137 -22.91 -13.39 -0.33
#